data_AF-T1ILK6-F1
#
_entry.id   AF-T1ILK6-F1
#
_cell.length_a   1.000
_cell.length_b   1.000
_cell.length_c   1.000
_cell.angle_alpha   90.00
_cell.angle_beta   90.00
_cell.angle_gamma   90.00
#
_symmetry.space_group_name_H-M   'P 1'
#
loop_
_entity.id
_entity.type
_entity.pdbx_description
1 polymer ?
#
loop_
_entity_poly.entity_id
_entity_poly.type
_entity_poly.pdbx_seq_one_letter_code
_entity_poly.pdbx_strand_id
1 'polypeptide(L)'
;MQSNCMMGFFPEIGRAWLTIDSDLFVWTCNNATDLAYFNRLNETILSVTLARHKPGIFRSHVHYLLCLATPVEVILLGVSFSGDDFYRSEMHLIPEPLFTLTSDNTFFVCMASTPSGRIFMGSKDGCLYEFFYQASDGWFTRKCRKINHSSL
;
A
#
# COMPACT_ATOMS: atom_id res chain seq x y z
N MET A 1 13.05 25.10 2.69
CA MET A 1 11.93 24.14 2.62
C MET A 1 12.55 22.76 2.56
N GLN A 2 12.32 21.92 3.57
CA GLN A 2 12.89 20.58 3.64
C GLN A 2 11.77 19.60 3.28
N SER A 3 11.96 18.82 2.21
CA SER A 3 11.03 17.75 1.83
C SER A 3 11.49 16.41 2.40
N ASN A 4 10.53 15.54 2.72
CA ASN A 4 10.79 14.16 3.10
C ASN A 4 10.75 13.28 1.85
N CYS A 5 11.86 12.62 1.54
CA CYS A 5 11.97 11.75 0.37
C CYS A 5 12.31 10.33 0.79
N MET A 6 11.63 9.34 0.21
CA MET A 6 11.95 7.93 0.33
C MET A 6 11.91 7.27 -1.04
N MET A 7 12.66 6.19 -1.23
CA MET A 7 12.65 5.45 -2.49
C MET A 7 12.87 3.97 -2.25
N GLY A 8 12.53 3.16 -3.24
CA GLY A 8 12.75 1.73 -3.19
C GLY A 8 12.34 1.02 -4.47
N PHE A 9 12.22 -0.29 -4.37
CA PHE A 9 11.88 -1.16 -5.49
C PHE A 9 10.75 -2.10 -5.13
N PHE A 10 9.93 -2.42 -6.13
CA PHE A 10 8.98 -3.51 -6.15
C PHE A 10 9.47 -4.56 -7.17
N PRO A 11 10.39 -5.46 -6.75
CA PRO A 11 11.03 -6.40 -7.66
C PRO A 11 10.04 -7.35 -8.35
N GLU A 12 8.92 -7.66 -7.70
CA GLU A 12 7.86 -8.55 -8.20
C GLU A 12 7.16 -8.02 -9.46
N ILE A 13 7.21 -6.71 -9.68
CA ILE A 13 6.58 -6.03 -10.82
C ILE A 13 7.59 -5.18 -11.62
N GLY A 14 8.88 -5.29 -11.30
CA GLY A 14 9.95 -4.58 -11.99
C GLY A 14 9.86 -3.06 -11.89
N ARG A 15 9.38 -2.53 -10.75
CA ARG A 15 9.18 -1.08 -10.55
C ARG A 15 10.11 -0.48 -9.52
N ALA A 16 10.51 0.75 -9.76
CA ALA A 16 11.08 1.62 -8.75
C ALA A 16 10.01 2.62 -8.30
N TRP A 17 10.15 3.14 -7.09
CA TRP A 17 9.25 4.15 -6.55
C TRP A 17 10.02 5.22 -5.80
N LEU A 18 9.42 6.40 -5.73
CA LEU A 18 9.90 7.58 -5.02
C LEU A 18 8.70 8.25 -4.37
N THR A 19 8.84 8.65 -3.11
CA THR A 19 7.92 9.59 -2.48
C THR A 19 8.61 10.92 -2.25
N ILE A 20 7.84 12.00 -2.40
CA ILE A 20 8.22 13.35 -2.01
C ILE A 20 7.05 13.91 -1.21
N ASP A 21 7.24 14.05 0.10
CA ASP A 21 6.19 14.45 1.03
C ASP A 21 4.94 13.54 0.92
N SER A 22 3.82 14.04 0.38
CA SER A 22 2.56 13.30 0.20
C SER A 22 2.42 12.60 -1.16
N ASP A 23 3.36 12.84 -2.07
CA ASP A 23 3.27 12.40 -3.46
C ASP A 23 4.08 11.11 -3.67
N LEU A 24 3.54 10.22 -4.49
CA LEU A 24 4.18 8.97 -4.90
C LEU A 24 4.33 8.91 -6.41
N PHE A 25 5.52 8.51 -6.83
CA PHE A 25 5.89 8.21 -8.21
C PHE A 25 6.33 6.75 -8.29
N VAL A 26 5.84 6.01 -9.29
CA VAL A 26 6.21 4.61 -9.56
C VAL A 26 6.49 4.45 -11.04
N TRP A 27 7.64 3.91 -11.43
CA TRP A 27 8.01 3.75 -12.83
C TRP A 27 8.66 2.39 -13.11
N THR A 28 8.66 1.94 -14.36
CA THR A 28 9.40 0.73 -14.77
C THR A 28 10.90 0.97 -14.77
N CYS A 29 11.66 -0.02 -14.28
CA CYS A 29 13.11 0.01 -14.33
C CYS A 29 13.65 -0.18 -15.75
N ASN A 30 12.87 -0.73 -16.67
CA ASN A 30 13.34 -1.08 -18.02
C ASN A 30 13.26 0.11 -18.98
N ASN A 31 12.13 0.82 -19.02
CA ASN A 31 11.87 1.92 -19.94
C ASN A 31 11.15 3.07 -19.21
N ALA A 32 11.82 4.18 -18.90
CA ALA A 32 11.27 5.28 -18.07
C ALA A 32 10.03 6.03 -18.64
N THR A 33 9.34 5.47 -19.64
CA THR A 33 8.13 6.02 -20.26
C THR A 33 6.84 5.70 -19.49
N ASP A 34 6.82 4.64 -18.69
CA ASP A 34 5.65 4.27 -17.88
C ASP A 34 5.83 4.75 -16.44
N LEU A 35 5.04 5.78 -16.08
CA LEU A 35 5.04 6.46 -14.79
C LEU A 35 3.61 6.50 -14.24
N ALA A 36 3.36 5.78 -13.15
CA ALA A 36 2.19 5.96 -12.31
C ALA A 36 2.47 7.02 -11.24
N TYR A 37 1.51 7.93 -11.04
CA TYR A 37 1.61 9.03 -10.07
C TYR A 37 0.37 9.06 -9.18
N PHE A 38 0.58 9.33 -7.89
CA PHE A 38 -0.48 9.45 -6.91
C PHE A 38 -0.20 10.60 -5.93
N ASN A 39 -1.17 11.50 -5.78
CA ASN A 39 -1.04 12.76 -5.03
C ASN A 39 -2.30 13.15 -4.25
N ARG A 40 -3.08 12.15 -3.83
CA ARG A 40 -4.36 12.38 -3.15
C ARG A 40 -4.25 12.40 -1.63
N LEU A 41 -3.04 12.23 -1.09
CA LEU A 41 -2.79 12.33 0.35
C LEU A 41 -2.49 13.77 0.74
N ASN A 42 -2.96 14.16 1.92
CA ASN A 42 -2.67 15.49 2.48
C ASN A 42 -1.44 15.49 3.39
N GLU A 43 -1.06 14.32 3.88
CA GLU A 43 0.01 14.13 4.86
C GLU A 43 1.19 13.39 4.24
N THR A 44 2.39 13.63 4.79
CA THR A 44 3.62 12.97 4.34
C THR A 44 3.50 11.44 4.42
N ILE A 45 3.90 10.76 3.36
CA ILE A 45 4.01 9.31 3.31
C ILE A 45 5.18 8.87 4.19
N LEU A 46 4.90 8.01 5.17
CA LEU A 46 5.87 7.47 6.14
C LEU A 46 6.44 6.11 5.72
N SER A 47 5.64 5.30 5.01
CA SER A 47 6.10 4.04 4.46
C SER A 47 5.22 3.58 3.29
N VAL A 48 5.81 2.79 2.40
CA VAL A 48 5.18 2.26 1.19
C VAL A 48 5.47 0.76 1.12
N THR A 49 4.49 -0.06 0.78
CA THR A 49 4.73 -1.47 0.45
C THR A 49 3.79 -1.96 -0.65
N LEU A 50 4.30 -2.83 -1.53
CA LEU A 50 3.48 -3.60 -2.44
C LEU A 50 3.01 -4.87 -1.75
N ALA A 51 1.73 -5.17 -1.84
CA ALA A 51 1.13 -6.33 -1.21
C ALA A 51 0.37 -7.20 -2.21
N ARG A 52 0.48 -8.52 -2.03
CA ARG A 52 -0.51 -9.44 -2.61
C ARG A 52 -1.84 -9.24 -1.89
N HIS A 53 -2.94 -9.39 -2.61
CA HIS A 53 -4.24 -9.43 -1.99
C HIS A 53 -4.62 -10.84 -1.53
N LYS A 54 -5.52 -10.94 -0.55
CA LYS A 54 -6.13 -12.22 -0.18
C LYS A 54 -6.93 -12.80 -1.36
N PRO A 55 -6.92 -14.13 -1.56
CA PRO A 55 -7.75 -14.78 -2.58
C PRO A 55 -9.25 -14.47 -2.38
N GLY A 56 -9.97 -14.25 -3.47
CA GLY A 56 -11.43 -14.10 -3.46
C GLY A 56 -11.96 -12.76 -2.93
N ILE A 57 -11.11 -11.77 -2.62
CA ILE A 57 -11.57 -10.44 -2.18
C ILE A 57 -11.86 -9.49 -3.35
N PHE A 58 -11.01 -9.51 -4.38
CA PHE A 58 -11.10 -8.57 -5.50
C PHE A 58 -11.39 -9.26 -6.82
N ARG A 59 -11.85 -8.47 -7.79
CA ARG A 59 -11.99 -8.91 -9.19
C ARG A 59 -10.60 -9.09 -9.82
N SER A 60 -10.54 -9.89 -10.89
CA SER A 60 -9.29 -10.25 -11.57
C SER A 60 -8.45 -9.09 -12.08
N HIS A 61 -9.03 -7.90 -12.28
CA HIS A 61 -8.28 -6.73 -12.73
C HIS A 61 -7.39 -6.11 -11.64
N VAL A 62 -7.64 -6.40 -10.35
CA VAL A 62 -6.76 -5.97 -9.25
C VAL A 62 -5.70 -7.05 -9.06
N HIS A 63 -4.45 -6.72 -9.40
CA HIS A 63 -3.34 -7.67 -9.40
C HIS A 63 -2.55 -7.60 -8.09
N TYR A 64 -2.36 -6.38 -7.58
CA TYR A 64 -1.68 -6.11 -6.31
C TYR A 64 -2.43 -5.02 -5.54
N LEU A 65 -2.02 -4.83 -4.30
CA LEU A 65 -2.36 -3.68 -3.49
C LEU A 65 -1.12 -2.84 -3.27
N LEU A 66 -1.32 -1.53 -3.25
CA LEU A 66 -0.29 -0.61 -2.80
C LEU A 66 -0.73 -0.03 -1.46
N CYS A 67 0.07 -0.29 -0.43
CA CYS A 67 -0.20 0.17 0.92
C CYS A 67 0.64 1.39 1.23
N LEU A 68 -0.02 2.49 1.62
CA LEU A 68 0.61 3.76 1.96
C LEU A 68 0.24 4.13 3.39
N ALA A 69 1.23 4.43 4.22
CA ALA A 69 1.01 4.92 5.58
C ALA A 69 1.36 6.40 5.69
N THR A 70 0.52 7.16 6.38
CA THR A 70 0.74 8.55 6.79
C THR A 70 0.59 8.65 8.32
N PRO A 71 0.91 9.81 8.94
CA PRO A 71 0.65 10.02 10.37
C PRO A 71 -0.81 9.80 10.78
N VAL A 72 -1.77 10.01 9.88
CA VAL A 72 -3.21 10.00 10.20
C VAL A 72 -3.92 8.73 9.76
N GLU A 73 -3.45 8.07 8.70
CA GLU A 73 -4.10 6.89 8.14
C GLU A 73 -3.16 5.93 7.41
N VAL A 74 -3.64 4.71 7.19
CA VAL A 74 -3.07 3.74 6.25
C VAL A 74 -4.12 3.42 5.20
N ILE A 75 -3.76 3.56 3.93
CA ILE A 75 -4.65 3.28 2.79
C ILE A 75 -4.15 2.11 1.95
N LEU A 76 -5.08 1.33 1.40
CA LEU A 76 -4.82 0.30 0.40
C LEU A 76 -5.41 0.73 -0.94
N LEU A 77 -4.54 1.04 -1.90
CA LEU A 77 -4.91 1.29 -3.28
C LEU A 77 -4.89 -0.01 -4.08
N GLY A 78 -5.77 -0.13 -5.06
CA GLY A 78 -5.68 -1.22 -6.03
C GLY A 78 -4.64 -0.93 -7.11
N VAL A 79 -3.89 -1.95 -7.50
CA VAL A 79 -2.92 -1.90 -8.60
C VAL A 79 -3.41 -2.82 -9.71
N SER A 80 -3.49 -2.29 -10.93
CA SER A 80 -3.84 -3.05 -12.14
C SER A 80 -2.78 -2.86 -13.22
N PHE A 81 -2.67 -3.83 -14.12
CA PHE A 81 -1.81 -3.74 -15.30
C PHE A 81 -2.64 -3.87 -16.58
N SER A 82 -2.19 -3.25 -17.67
CA SER A 82 -2.84 -3.36 -18.99
C SER A 82 -2.66 -4.73 -19.66
N GLY A 83 -1.78 -5.58 -19.13
CA GLY A 83 -1.53 -6.94 -19.60
C GLY A 83 -0.88 -7.82 -18.53
N ASP A 84 -0.69 -9.10 -18.87
CA ASP A 84 -0.24 -10.13 -17.92
C ASP A 84 1.27 -10.10 -17.62
N ASP A 85 2.08 -9.52 -18.51
CA ASP A 85 3.52 -9.34 -18.29
C ASP A 85 3.76 -8.03 -17.53
N PHE A 86 3.82 -8.10 -16.20
CA PHE A 86 3.94 -6.93 -15.32
C PHE A 86 5.23 -6.10 -15.56
N TYR A 87 6.29 -6.70 -16.10
CA TYR A 87 7.55 -6.01 -16.40
C TYR A 87 7.46 -5.09 -17.62
N ARG A 88 6.48 -5.33 -18.50
CA ARG A 88 6.29 -4.60 -19.76
C ARG A 88 4.97 -3.83 -19.85
N SER A 89 3.97 -4.26 -19.10
CA SER A 89 2.62 -3.69 -19.14
C SER A 89 2.55 -2.37 -18.39
N GLU A 90 1.62 -1.51 -18.79
CA GLU A 90 1.39 -0.22 -18.13
C GLU A 90 0.78 -0.45 -16.74
N MET A 91 1.32 0.22 -15.72
CA MET A 91 0.80 0.15 -14.35
C MET A 91 -0.23 1.26 -14.12
N HIS A 92 -1.39 0.89 -13.58
CA HIS A 92 -2.40 1.85 -13.15
C HIS A 92 -2.71 1.70 -11.66
N LEU A 93 -2.78 2.84 -10.97
CA LEU A 93 -3.28 2.92 -9.60
C LEU A 93 -4.77 3.26 -9.65
N ILE A 94 -5.59 2.45 -8.97
CA ILE A 94 -6.99 2.78 -8.74
C ILE A 94 -7.02 4.01 -7.81
N PRO A 95 -7.58 5.15 -8.25
CA PRO A 95 -7.42 6.41 -7.51
C PRO A 95 -8.09 6.43 -6.14
N GLU A 96 -9.17 5.67 -5.98
CA GLU A 96 -9.93 5.59 -4.73
C GLU A 96 -9.39 4.46 -3.84
N PRO A 97 -9.08 4.74 -2.56
CA PRO A 97 -8.72 3.70 -1.61
C PRO A 97 -9.77 2.60 -1.51
N LEU A 98 -9.32 1.35 -1.65
CA LEU A 98 -10.15 0.17 -1.44
C LEU A 98 -10.43 -0.05 0.05
N PHE A 99 -9.47 0.29 0.90
CA PHE A 99 -9.59 0.28 2.36
C PHE A 99 -8.78 1.42 2.97
N THR A 100 -9.28 1.96 4.07
CA THR A 100 -8.63 3.02 4.86
C THR A 100 -8.73 2.68 6.34
N LEU A 101 -7.63 2.77 7.06
CA LEU A 101 -7.57 2.66 8.51
C LEU A 101 -7.01 3.93 9.13
N THR A 102 -7.62 4.39 10.21
CA THR A 102 -7.04 5.46 11.02
C THR A 102 -5.77 4.96 11.73
N SER A 103 -4.75 5.81 11.76
CA SER A 103 -3.50 5.50 12.44
C SER A 103 -3.63 5.61 13.96
N ASP A 104 -4.61 6.36 14.48
CA ASP A 104 -4.83 6.64 15.90
C ASP A 104 -3.53 7.08 16.61
N ASN A 105 -2.84 8.06 16.02
CA ASN A 105 -1.52 8.55 16.45
C ASN A 105 -0.40 7.49 16.48
N THR A 106 -0.60 6.32 15.86
CA THR A 106 0.43 5.30 15.68
C THR A 106 1.16 5.54 14.36
N PHE A 107 2.46 5.79 14.40
CA PHE A 107 3.26 6.04 13.19
C PHE A 107 3.78 4.72 12.63
N PHE A 108 3.23 4.25 11.50
CA PHE A 108 3.69 3.04 10.81
C PHE A 108 4.86 3.35 9.89
N VAL A 109 6.06 2.91 10.30
CA VAL A 109 7.33 3.28 9.66
C VAL A 109 7.90 2.17 8.77
N CYS A 110 7.36 0.96 8.86
CA CYS A 110 7.67 -0.12 7.93
C CYS A 110 6.45 -1.03 7.74
N MET A 111 6.33 -1.61 6.55
CA MET A 111 5.22 -2.51 6.22
C MET A 111 5.72 -3.66 5.33
N ALA A 112 5.16 -4.84 5.55
CA ALA A 112 5.47 -6.04 4.79
C ALA A 112 4.20 -6.86 4.52
N SER A 113 4.20 -7.58 3.40
CA SER A 113 3.10 -8.47 3.05
C SER A 113 3.54 -9.93 3.00
N THR A 114 2.60 -10.84 3.24
CA THR A 114 2.81 -12.27 3.04
C THR A 114 2.27 -12.73 1.69
N PRO A 115 2.71 -13.89 1.15
CA PRO A 115 2.13 -14.46 -0.06
C PRO A 115 0.62 -14.73 0.04
N SER A 116 0.10 -14.95 1.25
CA SER A 116 -1.33 -15.15 1.52
C SER A 116 -2.14 -13.84 1.58
N GLY A 117 -1.50 -12.68 1.40
CA GLY A 117 -2.14 -11.37 1.39
C GLY A 117 -2.39 -10.75 2.77
N ARG A 118 -1.70 -11.22 3.83
CA ARG A 118 -1.67 -10.51 5.11
C ARG A 118 -0.70 -9.35 5.02
N ILE A 119 -1.02 -8.24 5.70
CA ILE A 119 -0.20 -7.02 5.69
C ILE A 119 0.13 -6.69 7.14
N PHE A 120 1.42 -6.67 7.46
CA PHE A 120 1.94 -6.31 8.77
C PHE A 120 2.57 -4.92 8.71
N MET A 121 2.40 -4.17 9.80
CA MET A 121 2.85 -2.80 9.95
C MET A 121 3.65 -2.69 11.24
N GLY A 122 4.92 -2.33 11.13
CA GLY A 122 5.76 -2.00 12.27
C GLY A 122 5.64 -0.52 12.59
N SER A 123 5.34 -0.22 13.85
CA SER A 123 5.15 1.14 14.32
C SER A 123 6.39 1.68 15.05
N LYS A 124 6.49 3.00 15.12
CA LYS A 124 7.60 3.71 15.77
C LYS A 124 7.73 3.40 17.27
N ASP A 125 6.66 2.98 17.91
CA ASP A 125 6.62 2.55 19.32
C ASP A 125 7.14 1.11 19.54
N GLY A 126 7.61 0.43 18.48
CA GLY A 126 8.15 -0.93 18.55
C GLY A 126 7.10 -2.04 18.53
N CYS A 127 5.82 -1.72 18.33
CA CYS A 127 4.77 -2.71 18.23
C CYS A 127 4.60 -3.26 16.80
N LEU A 128 4.07 -4.48 16.72
CA LEU A 128 3.67 -5.13 15.48
C LEU A 128 2.15 -5.09 15.33
N TYR A 129 1.68 -4.52 14.24
CA TYR A 129 0.28 -4.46 13.89
C TYR A 129 -0.02 -5.24 12.60
N GLU A 130 -1.27 -5.63 12.40
CA GLU A 130 -1.78 -6.18 11.15
C GLU A 130 -2.92 -5.30 10.61
N PHE A 131 -2.81 -4.93 9.33
CA PHE A 131 -3.91 -4.36 8.57
C PHE A 131 -4.81 -5.51 8.12
N PHE A 132 -5.86 -5.76 8.89
CA PHE A 132 -6.84 -6.76 8.53
C PHE A 132 -7.88 -6.15 7.58
N TYR A 133 -8.12 -6.79 6.45
CA TYR A 133 -9.20 -6.45 5.51
C TYR A 133 -9.94 -7.70 5.01
N GLN A 134 -11.20 -7.52 4.60
CA GLN A 134 -12.10 -8.57 4.12
C GLN A 134 -13.09 -8.05 3.06
N ALA A 135 -13.67 -8.94 2.25
CA ALA A 135 -14.50 -8.59 1.10
C ALA A 135 -15.84 -7.92 1.45
N SER A 136 -16.45 -8.32 2.56
CA SER A 136 -17.75 -7.82 3.02
C SER A 136 -17.72 -7.52 4.51
N ASP A 137 -18.54 -6.57 4.93
CA ASP A 137 -18.82 -6.39 6.35
C ASP A 137 -19.58 -7.61 6.87
N GLY A 138 -19.20 -8.10 8.04
CA GLY A 138 -20.05 -9.00 8.80
C GLY A 138 -20.98 -8.20 9.70
N TRP A 139 -22.02 -8.84 10.22
CA TRP A 139 -22.98 -8.21 11.15
C TRP A 139 -22.30 -7.49 12.34
N PHE A 140 -21.11 -7.94 12.73
CA PHE A 140 -20.31 -7.37 13.82
C PHE A 140 -18.86 -7.04 13.43
N THR A 141 -18.50 -7.09 12.14
CA THR A 141 -17.11 -6.94 11.70
C THR A 141 -16.97 -5.96 10.55
N ARG A 142 -16.13 -4.94 10.75
CA ARG A 142 -15.80 -3.94 9.72
C ARG A 142 -14.99 -4.57 8.58
N LYS A 143 -15.11 -4.01 7.38
CA LYS A 143 -14.33 -4.32 6.18
C LYS A 143 -12.82 -4.27 6.40
N CYS A 144 -12.35 -3.38 7.27
CA CYS A 144 -10.97 -3.38 7.74
C CYS A 144 -10.85 -2.99 9.21
N ARG A 145 -9.78 -3.46 9.86
CA ARG A 145 -9.41 -3.07 11.23
C ARG A 145 -7.91 -3.23 11.47
N LYS A 146 -7.39 -2.47 12.44
CA LYS A 146 -6.04 -2.62 12.99
C LYS A 146 -6.05 -3.67 14.10
N ILE A 147 -5.13 -4.64 14.04
CA ILE A 147 -4.92 -5.66 15.08
C ILE A 147 -3.53 -5.46 15.68
N ASN A 148 -3.42 -5.29 16.99
CA ASN A 148 -2.13 -5.22 17.68
C ASN A 148 -1.71 -6.63 18.11
N HIS A 149 -0.54 -7.09 17.67
CA HIS A 149 0.04 -8.39 18.02
C HIS A 149 1.06 -8.31 19.17
N SER A 150 1.34 -7.11 19.68
CA SER A 150 2.28 -6.84 20.76
C SER A 150 1.61 -6.57 22.11
N SER A 151 0.31 -6.28 22.13
CA SER A 151 -0.47 -6.17 23.38
C SER A 151 -0.84 -7.56 23.89
N LEU A 152 -0.45 -7.89 25.12
CA LEU A 152 -0.92 -9.04 25.88
C LEU A 152 -2.38 -8.87 26.32
#